data_AF-A0A7K1C6D3-F1
#
_entry.id   AF-A0A7K1C6D3-F1
#
_cell.length_a   1.000
_cell.length_b   1.000
_cell.length_c   1.000
_cell.angle_alpha   90.00
_cell.angle_beta   90.00
_cell.angle_gamma   90.00
#
_symmetry.space_group_name_H-M   'P 1'
#
loop_
_entity.id
_entity.type
_entity.pdbx_description
1 polymer ?
#
loop_
_entity_poly.entity_id
_entity_poly.type
_entity_poly.pdbx_seq_one_letter_code
_entity_poly.pdbx_strand_id
1 'polypeptide(L)'
;MAKQKVVIIGGGMGGLSASGLLARDGYDVTLLEALPNTGGRAGLWVKDGFRFDTGPSWYLMPEVFDHWYKLMGTSAKEQLDLQVLDPGYRVFFEPKGAAPSEHIDIEVGREKNLDLFEQIEPGSRAAMAKYLDSATETYEIAKKYFLYTSFVKLGPLLQREVLVRMGTLARLLLTKIWGFAGRYVKTMRAKQILGY
;
A
#
# COMPACT_ATOMS: atom_id res chain seq x y z
N MET A 1 37.24 -13.60 12.39
CA MET A 1 36.55 -13.33 13.67
C MET A 1 35.29 -14.18 13.74
N ALA A 2 34.87 -14.65 14.91
CA ALA A 2 33.62 -15.39 15.05
C ALA A 2 32.44 -14.47 14.69
N LYS A 3 31.50 -14.93 13.86
CA LYS A 3 30.29 -14.17 13.53
C LYS A 3 29.46 -13.98 14.80
N GLN A 4 28.95 -12.75 15.01
CA GLN A 4 27.99 -12.51 16.08
C GLN A 4 26.70 -13.27 15.78
N LYS A 5 26.18 -13.97 16.79
CA LYS A 5 24.95 -14.75 16.67
C LYS A 5 23.73 -13.88 16.94
N VAL A 6 22.72 -13.98 16.08
CA VAL A 6 21.46 -13.25 16.22
C VAL A 6 20.30 -14.23 16.11
N VAL A 7 19.35 -14.14 17.04
CA VAL A 7 18.11 -14.93 17.00
C VAL A 7 16.96 -13.99 16.66
N ILE A 8 16.18 -14.34 15.63
CA ILE A 8 14.98 -13.61 15.20
C ILE A 8 13.78 -14.51 15.47
N ILE A 9 12.76 -13.98 16.14
CA ILE A 9 11.54 -14.71 16.48
C ILE A 9 10.40 -14.20 15.59
N GLY A 10 9.86 -15.10 14.77
CA GLY A 10 8.80 -14.86 13.80
C GLY A 10 9.33 -14.72 12.37
N GLY A 11 8.92 -15.63 11.49
CA GLY A 11 9.22 -15.68 10.07
C GLY A 11 8.22 -14.92 9.19
N GLY A 12 7.58 -13.86 9.71
CA GLY A 12 6.80 -12.93 8.90
C GLY A 12 7.67 -12.02 8.03
N MET A 13 7.06 -11.18 7.19
CA MET A 13 7.79 -10.26 6.28
C MET A 13 8.88 -9.47 7.00
N GLY A 14 8.61 -8.88 8.16
CA GLY A 14 9.61 -8.13 8.93
C GLY A 14 10.78 -9.00 9.41
N GLY A 15 10.49 -10.21 9.90
CA GLY A 15 11.51 -11.15 10.38
C GLY A 15 12.37 -11.72 9.25
N LEU A 16 11.75 -12.06 8.11
CA LEU A 16 12.47 -12.48 6.90
C LEU A 16 13.36 -11.37 6.37
N SER A 17 12.83 -10.15 6.25
CA SER A 17 13.60 -8.99 5.78
C SER A 17 14.79 -8.69 6.69
N ALA A 18 14.59 -8.69 8.01
CA ALA A 18 15.67 -8.48 8.98
C ALA A 18 16.71 -9.62 8.94
N SER A 19 16.25 -10.87 8.83
CA SER A 19 17.12 -12.03 8.73
C SER A 19 18.05 -11.95 7.52
N GLY A 20 17.49 -11.62 6.35
CA GLY A 20 18.25 -11.46 5.12
C GLY A 20 19.32 -10.36 5.23
N LEU A 21 18.94 -9.18 5.73
CA LEU A 21 19.86 -8.05 5.88
C LEU A 21 20.99 -8.34 6.88
N LEU A 22 20.68 -8.93 8.03
CA LEU A 22 21.70 -9.30 9.02
C LEU A 22 22.61 -10.43 8.52
N ALA A 23 22.06 -11.44 7.84
CA ALA A 23 22.88 -12.49 7.25
C ALA A 23 23.85 -11.92 6.19
N ARG A 24 23.37 -11.00 5.35
CA ARG A 24 24.19 -10.28 4.37
C ARG A 24 25.30 -9.46 5.03
N ASP A 25 25.00 -8.80 6.15
CA ASP A 25 25.96 -8.01 6.93
C ASP A 25 26.96 -8.89 7.72
N GLY A 26 26.90 -10.22 7.56
CA GLY A 26 27.90 -11.16 8.06
C GLY A 26 27.56 -11.78 9.43
N TYR A 27 26.36 -11.57 9.96
CA TYR A 27 25.92 -12.21 11.19
C TYR A 27 25.57 -13.70 10.99
N ASP A 28 25.60 -14.47 12.07
CA ASP A 28 25.10 -15.85 12.11
C ASP A 28 23.65 -15.82 12.64
N VAL A 29 22.68 -15.91 11.73
CA VAL A 29 21.26 -15.65 12.02
C VAL A 29 20.49 -16.95 12.16
N THR A 30 19.81 -17.13 13.28
CA THR A 30 18.81 -18.17 13.49
C THR A 30 17.41 -17.55 13.50
N LEU A 31 16.58 -17.92 12.52
CA LEU A 31 15.17 -17.53 12.48
C LEU A 31 14.30 -18.64 13.09
N LEU A 32 13.45 -18.29 14.05
CA LEU A 32 12.50 -19.19 14.68
C LEU A 32 11.09 -18.84 14.21
N GLU A 33 10.38 -19.80 13.62
CA GLU A 33 8.97 -19.68 13.22
C GLU A 33 8.16 -20.76 13.93
N ALA A 34 7.01 -20.38 14.46
CA ALA A 34 6.10 -21.29 15.16
C ALA A 34 5.20 -22.07 14.19
N LEU A 35 4.92 -21.50 13.01
CA LEU A 35 4.16 -22.14 11.95
C LEU A 35 5.03 -23.07 11.08
N PRO A 36 4.42 -24.03 10.36
CA PRO A 36 5.17 -24.91 9.46
C PRO A 36 5.88 -24.19 8.30
N ASN A 37 5.41 -22.98 7.95
CA ASN A 37 5.95 -22.17 6.86
C ASN A 37 6.19 -20.74 7.33
N THR A 38 7.17 -20.07 6.73
CA THR A 38 7.37 -18.63 6.88
C THR A 38 6.31 -17.84 6.09
N GLY A 39 6.32 -16.51 6.24
CA GLY A 39 5.34 -15.59 5.65
C GLY A 39 4.47 -14.89 6.69
N GLY A 40 4.31 -15.51 7.87
CA GLY A 40 3.49 -14.96 8.96
C GLY A 40 2.05 -14.73 8.50
N ARG A 41 1.63 -13.46 8.40
CA ARG A 41 0.30 -13.12 7.86
C ARG A 41 0.16 -13.39 6.38
N ALA A 42 1.23 -13.36 5.59
CA ALA A 42 1.23 -13.74 4.17
C ALA A 42 1.26 -15.27 4.03
N GLY A 43 0.30 -15.94 4.65
CA GLY A 43 0.20 -17.39 4.70
C GLY A 43 -0.52 -17.99 3.49
N LEU A 44 -0.31 -19.28 3.31
CA LEU A 44 -0.91 -20.08 2.24
C LEU A 44 -1.63 -21.28 2.84
N TRP A 45 -2.87 -21.49 2.42
CA TRP A 45 -3.63 -22.69 2.76
C TRP A 45 -4.05 -23.42 1.49
N VAL A 46 -3.72 -24.71 1.41
CA VAL A 46 -4.07 -25.57 0.28
C VAL A 46 -5.03 -26.65 0.76
N LYS A 47 -6.18 -26.77 0.10
CA LYS A 47 -7.19 -27.76 0.43
C LYS A 47 -7.99 -28.16 -0.82
N ASP A 48 -8.17 -29.46 -1.02
CA ASP A 48 -9.00 -30.04 -2.08
C ASP A 48 -8.66 -29.53 -3.49
N GLY A 49 -7.36 -29.30 -3.76
CA GLY A 49 -6.87 -28.76 -5.04
C GLY A 49 -6.95 -27.24 -5.18
N PHE A 50 -7.52 -26.53 -4.19
CA PHE A 50 -7.60 -25.08 -4.15
C PHE A 50 -6.49 -24.48 -3.30
N ARG A 51 -6.06 -23.28 -3.68
CA ARG A 51 -5.04 -22.50 -2.99
C ARG A 51 -5.64 -21.17 -2.52
N PHE A 52 -5.47 -20.87 -1.24
CA PHE A 52 -6.01 -19.69 -0.57
C PHE A 52 -4.88 -18.92 0.10
N ASP A 53 -4.68 -17.67 -0.31
CA ASP A 53 -3.86 -16.74 0.44
C ASP A 53 -4.64 -16.30 1.69
N THR A 54 -4.06 -16.47 2.88
CA THR A 54 -4.73 -16.19 4.16
C THR A 54 -4.46 -14.77 4.68
N GLY A 55 -3.85 -13.95 3.83
CA GLY A 55 -3.19 -12.71 4.20
C GLY A 55 -3.52 -11.55 3.28
N PRO A 56 -2.60 -10.56 3.19
CA PRO A 56 -2.72 -9.47 2.24
C PRO A 56 -2.87 -9.99 0.82
N SER A 57 -3.88 -9.49 0.10
CA SER A 57 -4.14 -9.83 -1.30
C SER A 57 -3.65 -8.78 -2.28
N TRP A 58 -3.26 -7.60 -1.79
CA TRP A 58 -2.80 -6.48 -2.62
C TRP A 58 -1.29 -6.28 -2.52
N TYR A 59 -0.64 -6.22 -3.68
CA TYR A 59 0.76 -5.86 -3.80
C TYR A 59 0.89 -4.34 -4.02
N LEU A 60 1.02 -3.60 -2.92
CA LEU A 60 1.14 -2.13 -2.92
C LEU A 60 2.59 -1.70 -2.67
N MET A 61 2.92 -0.47 -3.11
CA MET A 61 4.25 0.12 -2.95
C MET A 61 5.37 -0.78 -3.50
N PRO A 62 5.34 -1.13 -4.80
CA PRO A 62 6.32 -2.04 -5.42
C PRO A 62 7.77 -1.59 -5.21
N GLU A 63 8.01 -0.28 -5.05
CA GLU A 63 9.35 0.26 -4.80
C GLU A 63 9.95 -0.17 -3.45
N VAL A 64 9.13 -0.51 -2.44
CA VAL A 64 9.62 -0.95 -1.12
C VAL A 64 10.17 -2.37 -1.22
N PHE A 65 9.45 -3.25 -1.91
CA PHE A 65 9.90 -4.61 -2.20
C PHE A 65 11.15 -4.59 -3.07
N ASP A 66 11.13 -3.81 -4.15
CA ASP A 66 12.28 -3.68 -5.06
C ASP A 66 13.51 -3.11 -4.34
N HIS A 67 13.34 -2.16 -3.42
CA HIS A 67 14.44 -1.65 -2.59
C HIS A 67 15.07 -2.76 -1.73
N TRP A 68 14.26 -3.61 -1.10
CA TRP A 68 14.78 -4.73 -0.31
C TRP A 68 15.54 -5.75 -1.20
N TYR A 69 14.99 -6.13 -2.35
CA TYR A 69 15.68 -7.02 -3.28
C TYR A 69 17.01 -6.44 -3.78
N LYS A 70 17.06 -5.12 -4.05
CA LYS A 70 18.30 -4.41 -4.40
C LYS A 70 19.35 -4.49 -3.29
N LEU A 71 18.95 -4.34 -2.03
CA LEU A 71 19.85 -4.52 -0.88
C LEU A 71 20.41 -5.95 -0.82
N MET A 72 19.66 -6.93 -1.32
CA MET A 72 20.08 -8.33 -1.43
C MET A 72 20.80 -8.67 -2.75
N GLY A 73 21.05 -7.68 -3.63
CA GLY A 73 21.79 -7.85 -4.88
C GLY A 73 20.97 -8.40 -6.06
N THR A 74 19.63 -8.28 -6.02
CA THR A 74 18.72 -8.68 -7.11
C THR A 74 17.61 -7.64 -7.31
N SER A 75 16.53 -7.97 -8.01
CA SER A 75 15.36 -7.10 -8.19
C SER A 75 14.05 -7.85 -7.95
N ALA A 76 12.97 -7.11 -7.66
CA ALA A 76 11.65 -7.73 -7.53
C ALA A 76 11.23 -8.45 -8.82
N LYS A 77 11.58 -7.89 -9.98
CA LYS A 77 11.28 -8.46 -11.31
C LYS A 77 11.99 -9.79 -11.58
N GLU A 78 13.20 -9.96 -11.05
CA GLU A 78 13.94 -11.22 -11.20
C GLU A 78 13.38 -12.33 -10.31
N GLN A 79 12.83 -11.97 -9.15
CA GLN A 79 12.40 -12.92 -8.13
C GLN A 79 10.89 -13.20 -8.15
N LEU A 80 10.08 -12.32 -8.76
CA LEU A 80 8.63 -12.38 -8.74
C LEU A 80 8.05 -12.27 -10.16
N ASP A 81 7.13 -13.18 -10.48
CA ASP A 81 6.27 -13.09 -11.66
C ASP A 81 4.99 -12.34 -11.31
N LEU A 82 5.02 -11.01 -11.41
CA LEU A 82 3.92 -10.13 -11.05
C LEU A 82 3.02 -9.87 -12.26
N GLN A 83 1.72 -10.17 -12.10
CA GLN A 83 0.70 -9.82 -13.08
C GLN A 83 -0.13 -8.63 -12.60
N VAL A 84 -0.27 -7.63 -13.47
CA VAL A 84 -1.14 -6.48 -13.22
C VAL A 84 -2.58 -6.88 -13.52
N LEU A 85 -3.47 -6.67 -12.55
CA LEU A 85 -4.91 -6.88 -12.73
C LEU A 85 -5.56 -5.56 -13.19
N ASP A 86 -6.28 -5.61 -14.32
CA ASP A 86 -7.10 -4.51 -14.84
C ASP A 86 -8.50 -5.07 -15.17
N PRO A 87 -9.59 -4.62 -14.51
CA PRO A 87 -9.64 -3.57 -13.50
C PRO A 87 -8.89 -3.95 -12.21
N GLY A 88 -8.37 -2.94 -11.50
CA GLY A 88 -7.71 -3.15 -10.22
C GLY A 88 -8.67 -3.66 -9.15
N TYR A 89 -9.92 -3.18 -9.17
CA TYR A 89 -11.03 -3.74 -8.40
C TYR A 89 -12.38 -3.34 -8.98
N ARG A 90 -13.43 -4.10 -8.63
CA ARG A 90 -14.83 -3.84 -8.99
C ARG A 90 -15.64 -3.52 -7.74
N VAL A 91 -16.37 -2.41 -7.76
CA VAL A 91 -17.27 -2.00 -6.69
C VAL A 91 -18.70 -2.36 -7.07
N PHE A 92 -19.34 -3.20 -6.27
CA PHE A 92 -20.76 -3.55 -6.44
C PHE A 92 -21.62 -2.68 -5.51
N PHE A 93 -22.67 -2.10 -6.06
CA PHE A 93 -23.64 -1.31 -5.31
C PHE A 93 -24.84 -2.15 -4.91
N GLU A 94 -25.48 -1.74 -3.82
CA GLU A 94 -26.70 -2.38 -3.34
C GLU A 94 -27.78 -2.36 -4.44
N PRO A 95 -28.42 -3.51 -4.73
CA PRO A 95 -29.43 -3.60 -5.77
C PRO A 95 -30.70 -2.83 -5.38
N LYS A 96 -31.38 -2.25 -6.38
CA LYS A 96 -32.68 -1.62 -6.17
C LYS A 96 -33.79 -2.67 -6.36
N GLY A 97 -34.30 -3.21 -5.26
CA GLY A 97 -35.34 -4.24 -5.29
C GLY A 97 -34.81 -5.55 -5.87
N ALA A 98 -35.54 -6.14 -6.83
CA ALA A 98 -35.17 -7.40 -7.48
C ALA A 98 -34.19 -7.24 -8.67
N ALA A 99 -33.75 -6.02 -8.99
CA ALA A 99 -32.81 -5.79 -10.08
C ALA A 99 -31.38 -6.29 -9.71
N PRO A 100 -30.57 -6.73 -10.69
CA PRO A 100 -29.16 -7.04 -10.44
C PRO A 100 -28.38 -5.85 -9.88
N SER A 101 -27.33 -6.12 -9.10
CA SER A 101 -26.41 -5.08 -8.61
C SER A 101 -25.69 -4.38 -9.77
N GLU A 102 -25.81 -3.05 -9.80
CA GLU A 102 -24.94 -2.22 -10.62
C GLU A 102 -23.51 -2.28 -10.06
N HIS A 103 -22.52 -2.19 -10.94
CA HIS A 103 -21.11 -2.17 -10.55
C HIS A 103 -20.33 -1.10 -11.30
N ILE A 104 -19.19 -0.73 -10.73
CA ILE A 104 -18.21 0.16 -11.34
C ILE A 104 -16.85 -0.51 -11.26
N ASP A 105 -16.15 -0.51 -12.39
CA ASP A 105 -14.78 -1.01 -12.51
C ASP A 105 -13.80 0.14 -12.31
N ILE A 106 -12.88 -0.01 -11.35
CA ILE A 106 -11.78 0.93 -11.13
C ILE A 106 -10.57 0.40 -11.88
N GLU A 107 -10.37 0.94 -13.07
CA GLU A 107 -9.33 0.52 -13.99
C GLU A 107 -7.95 1.02 -13.58
N VAL A 108 -6.93 0.39 -14.13
CA VAL A 108 -5.55 0.85 -14.02
C VAL A 108 -5.36 2.07 -14.92
N GLY A 109 -5.03 3.22 -14.30
CA GLY A 109 -4.61 4.42 -15.02
C GLY A 109 -5.42 5.66 -14.68
N ARG A 110 -4.72 6.79 -14.60
CA ARG A 110 -5.30 8.07 -14.17
C ARG A 110 -6.42 8.55 -15.10
N GLU A 111 -6.17 8.63 -16.41
CA GLU A 111 -7.12 9.23 -17.35
C GLU A 111 -8.43 8.44 -17.44
N LYS A 112 -8.36 7.10 -17.46
CA LYS A 112 -9.54 6.24 -17.42
C LYS A 112 -10.40 6.50 -16.19
N ASN A 113 -9.78 6.62 -15.01
CA ASN A 113 -10.49 6.95 -13.79
C ASN A 113 -11.06 8.38 -13.81
N LEU A 114 -10.38 9.35 -14.41
CA LEU A 114 -10.92 10.70 -14.58
C LEU A 114 -12.13 10.72 -15.53
N ASP A 115 -12.11 9.94 -16.61
CA ASP A 115 -13.25 9.76 -17.52
C ASP A 115 -14.42 9.09 -16.79
N LEU A 116 -14.15 8.05 -16.00
CA LEU A 116 -15.15 7.35 -15.21
C LEU A 116 -15.84 8.27 -14.20
N PHE A 117 -15.07 9.07 -13.45
CA PHE A 117 -15.66 9.99 -12.48
C PHE A 117 -16.48 11.10 -13.16
N GLU A 118 -16.06 11.57 -14.34
CA GLU A 118 -16.86 12.51 -15.14
C GLU A 118 -18.20 11.89 -15.59
N GLN A 119 -18.23 10.59 -15.90
CA GLN A 119 -19.47 9.88 -16.22
C GLN A 119 -20.38 9.71 -14.99
N ILE A 120 -19.81 9.41 -13.82
CA ILE A 120 -20.56 9.26 -12.56
C ILE A 120 -21.13 10.61 -12.11
N GLU A 121 -20.33 11.67 -12.22
CA GLU A 121 -20.64 13.03 -11.78
C GLU A 121 -20.12 14.03 -12.81
N PRO A 122 -20.95 14.47 -13.77
CA PRO A 122 -20.56 15.45 -14.77
C PRO A 122 -20.02 16.74 -14.16
N GLY A 123 -18.89 17.22 -14.67
CA GLY A 123 -18.13 18.35 -14.15
C GLY A 123 -17.13 18.01 -13.03
N SER A 124 -17.04 16.74 -12.61
CA SER A 124 -16.14 16.33 -11.52
C SER A 124 -14.69 16.14 -11.95
N ARG A 125 -14.39 15.97 -13.25
CA ARG A 125 -13.03 15.66 -13.75
C ARG A 125 -11.94 16.53 -13.14
N ALA A 126 -12.13 17.86 -13.20
CA ALA A 126 -11.14 18.82 -12.72
C ALA A 126 -10.93 18.75 -11.20
N ALA A 127 -12.00 18.48 -10.44
CA ALA A 127 -11.91 18.28 -9.00
C ALA A 127 -11.22 16.94 -8.69
N MET A 128 -11.57 15.87 -9.40
CA MET A 128 -10.98 14.55 -9.24
C MET A 128 -9.47 14.54 -9.58
N ALA A 129 -9.06 15.27 -10.61
CA ALA A 129 -7.64 15.48 -10.91
C ALA A 129 -6.88 16.10 -9.73
N LYS A 130 -7.43 17.15 -9.11
CA LYS A 130 -6.85 17.78 -7.91
C LYS A 130 -6.81 16.83 -6.70
N TYR A 131 -7.80 15.94 -6.57
CA TYR A 131 -7.80 14.91 -5.53
C TYR A 131 -6.63 13.93 -5.73
N LEU A 132 -6.46 13.41 -6.94
CA LEU A 132 -5.37 12.47 -7.25
C LEU A 132 -3.99 13.11 -7.13
N ASP A 133 -3.86 14.40 -7.49
CA ASP A 133 -2.61 15.16 -7.31
C ASP A 133 -2.28 15.33 -5.83
N SER A 134 -3.29 15.67 -5.01
CA SER A 134 -3.14 15.76 -3.56
C SER A 134 -2.75 14.41 -2.94
N ALA A 135 -3.31 13.30 -3.42
CA ALA A 135 -2.97 11.96 -2.95
C ALA A 135 -1.52 11.59 -3.33
N THR A 136 -1.11 11.88 -4.56
CA THR A 136 0.26 11.66 -5.06
C THR A 136 1.27 12.44 -4.25
N GLU A 137 1.00 13.73 -4.01
CA GLU A 137 1.88 14.58 -3.21
C GLU A 137 2.01 14.06 -1.77
N THR A 138 0.89 13.67 -1.15
CA THR A 138 0.88 13.10 0.21
C THR A 138 1.70 11.82 0.28
N TYR A 139 1.55 10.93 -0.71
CA TYR A 139 2.31 9.69 -0.81
C TYR A 139 3.82 9.93 -0.90
N GLU A 140 4.27 10.83 -1.79
CA GLU A 140 5.68 11.13 -1.96
C GLU A 140 6.32 11.75 -0.71
N ILE A 141 5.60 12.62 0.00
CA ILE A 141 6.05 13.15 1.29
C ILE A 141 6.18 12.03 2.33
N ALA A 142 5.15 11.19 2.47
CA ALA A 142 5.16 10.08 3.42
C ALA A 142 6.34 9.15 3.16
N LYS A 143 6.57 8.80 1.89
CA LYS A 143 7.69 7.95 1.47
C LYS A 143 9.05 8.59 1.75
N LYS A 144 9.23 9.87 1.39
CA LYS A 144 10.53 10.56 1.49
C LYS A 144 10.94 10.85 2.94
N TYR A 145 10.01 11.25 3.80
CA TYR A 145 10.35 11.79 5.13
C TYR A 145 9.96 10.90 6.30
N PHE A 146 9.03 9.97 6.12
CA PHE A 146 8.48 9.19 7.23
C PHE A 146 8.80 7.70 7.11
N LEU A 147 8.66 7.12 5.92
CA LEU A 147 8.78 5.67 5.74
C LEU A 147 10.17 5.10 6.11
N TYR A 148 11.23 5.82 5.77
CA TYR A 148 12.62 5.38 6.02
C TYR A 148 13.26 6.07 7.23
N THR A 149 12.51 6.88 7.97
CA THR A 149 12.99 7.53 9.18
C THR A 149 12.89 6.54 10.34
N SER A 150 13.99 6.29 11.06
CA SER A 150 14.00 5.36 12.20
C SER A 150 13.33 5.93 13.46
N PHE A 151 12.92 7.21 13.45
CA PHE A 151 12.35 7.98 14.57
C PHE A 151 13.17 8.00 15.87
N VAL A 152 14.35 7.35 15.91
CA VAL A 152 15.28 7.34 17.05
C VAL A 152 15.81 8.75 17.35
N LYS A 153 15.91 9.59 16.32
CA LYS A 153 16.18 11.03 16.46
C LYS A 153 15.04 11.79 15.80
N LEU A 154 14.49 12.80 16.47
CA LEU A 154 13.44 13.67 15.93
C LEU A 154 13.98 14.70 14.92
N GLY A 155 15.31 14.80 14.75
CA GLY A 155 15.96 15.73 13.82
C GLY A 155 15.44 15.68 12.36
N PRO A 156 15.19 14.51 11.75
CA PRO A 156 14.59 14.41 10.42
C PRO A 156 13.15 14.98 10.33
N LEU A 157 12.42 15.07 11.45
CA LEU A 157 11.10 15.71 11.49
C LEU A 157 11.17 17.25 11.55
N LEU A 158 12.34 17.79 11.89
CA LEU A 158 12.61 19.25 11.89
C LEU A 158 13.14 19.75 10.54
N GLN A 159 13.07 18.93 9.48
CA GLN A 159 13.45 19.37 8.14
C GLN A 159 12.47 20.44 7.63
N ARG A 160 13.01 21.48 6.98
CA ARG A 160 12.25 22.61 6.43
C ARG A 160 11.06 22.15 5.58
N GLU A 161 11.25 21.12 4.79
CA GLU A 161 10.24 20.58 3.87
C GLU A 161 9.05 19.95 4.63
N VAL A 162 9.29 19.34 5.80
CA VAL A 162 8.25 18.83 6.70
C VAL A 162 7.58 19.98 7.45
N LEU A 163 8.38 20.91 7.99
CA LEU A 163 7.89 22.07 8.74
C LEU A 163 6.96 22.96 7.91
N VAL A 164 7.31 23.25 6.66
CA VAL A 164 6.47 24.03 5.72
C VAL A 164 5.13 23.33 5.46
N ARG A 165 5.08 22.00 5.56
CA ARG A 165 3.89 21.18 5.29
C ARG A 165 3.11 20.80 6.54
N MET A 166 3.52 21.25 7.73
CA MET A 166 2.88 20.90 9.01
C MET A 166 1.39 21.25 9.06
N GLY A 167 1.00 22.40 8.51
CA GLY A 167 -0.41 22.78 8.42
C GLY A 167 -1.23 21.80 7.55
N THR A 168 -0.67 21.38 6.43
CA THR A 168 -1.29 20.36 5.54
C THR A 168 -1.35 19.00 6.24
N LEU A 169 -0.28 18.58 6.91
CA LEU A 169 -0.24 17.32 7.66
C LEU A 169 -1.27 17.30 8.78
N ALA A 170 -1.32 18.34 9.61
CA ALA A 170 -2.31 18.48 10.67
C ALA A 170 -3.74 18.42 10.10
N ARG A 171 -3.99 19.12 8.99
CA ARG A 171 -5.29 19.07 8.31
C ARG A 171 -5.63 17.65 7.83
N LEU A 172 -4.69 16.95 7.19
CA LEU A 172 -4.93 15.58 6.69
C LEU A 172 -5.18 14.60 7.84
N LEU A 173 -4.43 14.70 8.94
CA LEU A 173 -4.60 13.84 10.11
C LEU A 173 -5.92 14.07 10.85
N LEU A 174 -6.42 15.31 10.86
CA LEU A 174 -7.67 15.68 11.55
C LEU A 174 -8.92 15.55 10.67
N THR A 175 -8.76 15.41 9.35
CA THR A 175 -9.90 15.30 8.43
C THR A 175 -10.22 13.84 8.14
N LYS A 176 -11.45 13.41 8.43
CA LYS A 176 -11.94 12.08 8.04
C LYS A 176 -11.90 11.93 6.50
N ILE A 177 -11.47 10.77 6.01
CA ILE A 177 -11.39 10.46 4.56
C ILE A 177 -12.71 10.79 3.84
N TRP A 178 -13.85 10.42 4.44
CA TRP A 178 -15.17 10.77 3.91
C TRP A 178 -15.38 12.28 3.68
N GLY A 179 -15.00 13.10 4.67
CA GLY A 179 -15.08 14.55 4.58
C GLY A 179 -14.02 15.15 3.65
N PHE A 180 -12.87 14.48 3.50
CA PHE A 180 -11.85 14.84 2.54
C PHE A 180 -12.36 14.62 1.10
N ALA A 181 -12.81 13.41 0.77
CA ALA A 181 -13.37 13.06 -0.53
C ALA A 181 -14.58 13.93 -0.89
N GLY A 182 -15.44 14.24 0.09
CA GLY A 182 -16.62 15.08 -0.11
C GLY A 182 -16.37 16.54 -0.52
N ARG A 183 -15.12 17.00 -0.50
CA ARG A 183 -14.71 18.29 -1.07
C ARG A 183 -14.52 18.26 -2.59
N TYR A 184 -14.34 17.07 -3.16
CA TYR A 184 -14.00 16.88 -4.57
C TYR A 184 -15.14 16.27 -5.38
N VAL A 185 -15.93 15.38 -4.76
CA VAL A 185 -17.09 14.73 -5.39
C VAL A 185 -18.30 14.82 -4.47
N LYS A 186 -19.51 14.90 -5.03
CA LYS A 186 -20.76 15.09 -4.28
C LYS A 186 -21.65 13.86 -4.24
N THR A 187 -21.68 13.09 -5.32
CA THR A 187 -22.49 11.88 -5.45
C THR A 187 -22.10 10.82 -4.43
N MET A 188 -23.10 10.11 -3.90
CA MET A 188 -22.87 9.08 -2.88
C MET A 188 -21.94 7.98 -3.40
N ARG A 189 -22.15 7.53 -4.65
CA ARG A 189 -21.34 6.48 -5.29
C ARG A 189 -19.86 6.88 -5.40
N ALA A 190 -19.58 8.08 -5.91
CA ALA A 190 -18.20 8.56 -6.01
C ALA A 190 -17.53 8.69 -4.63
N LYS A 191 -18.25 9.19 -3.62
CA LYS A 191 -17.73 9.25 -2.24
C LYS A 191 -17.48 7.88 -1.63
N GLN A 192 -18.31 6.88 -1.91
CA GLN A 192 -18.12 5.51 -1.43
C GLN A 192 -16.87 4.87 -2.04
N ILE A 193 -16.64 5.08 -3.34
CA ILE A 193 -15.43 4.59 -4.03
C ILE A 193 -14.17 5.19 -3.40
N LEU A 194 -14.16 6.51 -3.13
CA LEU A 194 -12.98 7.20 -2.58
C LEU A 194 -12.85 7.09 -1.05
N GLY A 195 -13.92 6.66 -0.38
CA GLY A 195 -14.02 6.64 1.08
C GLY A 195 -13.61 5.32 1.73
N TYR A 196 -13.33 4.30 0.90
CA TYR A 196 -12.87 2.99 1.34
C TYR A 196 -11.36 2.97 1.59
#